data_AF-A0AAU6D8W4-F1
#
_entry.id   AF-A0AAU6D8W4-F1
#
_cell.length_a   1.000
_cell.length_b   1.000
_cell.length_c   1.000
_cell.angle_alpha   90.00
_cell.angle_beta   90.00
_cell.angle_gamma   90.00
#
_symmetry.space_group_name_H-M   'P 1'
#
loop_
_entity.id
_entity.type
_entity.pdbx_description
1 polymer ?
#
loop_
_entity_poly.entity_id
_entity_poly.type
_entity_poly.pdbx_seq_one_letter_code
_entity_poly.pdbx_strand_id
1 'polypeptide(L)'
;MREEEVPRQADGPLVKVRLPDGQVVHAVVRTRRKERDGSWWYDVRIHVPSQVEESGRLRVAPAPVSFRVPAELCEQVPGQAYGRVPTERYGVAPDWRIERPVYIGRAPGPARVVHRGTCRAVRDMSAAASSEEARDALLRDDTVPCPVCRPDRPLKAA
;
A
#
# COMPACT_ATOMS: atom_id res chain seq x y z
N MET A 1 -20.07 27.38 6.89
CA MET A 1 -18.83 26.81 6.30
C MET A 1 -18.75 25.38 6.80
N ARG A 2 -18.84 24.38 5.91
CA ARG A 2 -18.75 22.97 6.33
C ARG A 2 -17.26 22.64 6.46
N GLU A 3 -16.82 22.34 7.68
CA GLU A 3 -15.49 21.80 7.93
C GLU A 3 -15.34 20.53 7.10
N GLU A 4 -14.38 20.52 6.17
CA GLU A 4 -13.96 19.30 5.48
C GLU A 4 -13.41 18.37 6.57
N GLU A 5 -14.24 17.41 6.98
CA GLU A 5 -13.88 16.35 7.89
C GLU A 5 -12.76 15.53 7.24
N VAL A 6 -11.52 15.89 7.54
CA VAL A 6 -10.34 15.18 7.06
C VAL A 6 -10.46 13.75 7.57
N PRO A 7 -10.55 12.74 6.68
CA PRO A 7 -10.71 11.36 7.08
C PRO A 7 -9.61 10.99 8.08
N ARG A 8 -9.97 10.26 9.15
CA ARG A 8 -9.04 9.72 10.15
C ARG A 8 -7.75 9.29 9.46
N GLN A 9 -6.62 9.83 9.94
CA GLN A 9 -5.30 9.73 9.36
C GLN A 9 -5.10 8.42 8.60
N ALA A 10 -5.24 8.50 7.28
CA ALA A 10 -5.06 7.36 6.41
C ALA A 10 -3.62 6.85 6.51
N ASP A 11 -3.42 5.54 6.29
CA ASP A 11 -2.10 4.90 6.20
C ASP A 11 -1.31 5.33 4.94
N GLY A 12 -1.37 6.61 4.55
CA GLY A 12 -0.76 7.20 3.36
C GLY A 12 -1.43 8.53 2.94
N PRO A 13 -0.82 9.28 2.01
CA PRO A 13 -1.36 10.55 1.58
C PRO A 13 -2.63 10.37 0.74
N LEU A 14 -3.59 11.26 0.94
CA LEU A 14 -4.88 11.24 0.24
C LEU A 14 -4.78 11.89 -1.15
N VAL A 15 -5.53 11.41 -2.14
CA VAL A 15 -5.78 12.08 -3.42
C VAL A 15 -7.26 12.14 -3.69
N LYS A 16 -7.70 13.17 -4.42
CA LYS A 16 -9.04 13.21 -5.01
C LYS A 16 -8.98 12.48 -6.36
N VAL A 17 -9.80 11.45 -6.53
CA VAL A 17 -9.88 10.65 -7.75
C VAL A 17 -11.23 10.90 -8.41
N ARG A 18 -11.21 11.25 -9.70
CA ARG A 18 -12.45 11.40 -10.49
C ARG A 18 -12.83 10.06 -11.12
N LEU A 19 -14.03 9.58 -10.80
CA LEU A 19 -14.61 8.36 -11.35
C LEU A 19 -15.28 8.63 -12.71
N PRO A 20 -15.54 7.60 -13.54
CA PRO A 20 -16.12 7.77 -14.87
C PRO A 20 -17.51 8.43 -14.89
N ASP A 21 -18.28 8.30 -13.81
CA ASP A 21 -19.59 8.92 -13.64
C ASP A 21 -19.51 10.38 -13.15
N GLY A 22 -18.29 10.93 -13.04
CA GLY A 22 -18.03 12.29 -12.58
C GLY A 22 -17.94 12.45 -11.06
N GLN A 23 -18.20 11.38 -10.28
CA GLN A 23 -18.02 11.43 -8.83
C GLN A 23 -16.54 11.65 -8.47
N VAL A 24 -16.31 12.31 -7.33
CA VAL A 24 -14.97 12.51 -6.78
C VAL A 24 -14.88 11.80 -5.44
N VAL A 25 -13.91 10.89 -5.31
CA VAL A 25 -13.65 10.14 -4.08
C VAL A 25 -12.27 10.49 -3.52
N HIS A 26 -12.14 10.48 -2.20
CA HIS A 26 -10.83 10.55 -1.55
C HIS A 26 -10.27 9.13 -1.43
N ALA A 27 -9.07 8.91 -1.96
CA ALA A 27 -8.40 7.63 -1.93
C ALA A 27 -6.98 7.76 -1.37
N VAL A 28 -6.51 6.74 -0.67
CA VAL A 28 -5.15 6.69 -0.11
C VAL A 28 -4.20 6.21 -1.20
N VAL A 29 -3.16 6.99 -1.51
CA VAL A 29 -2.12 6.53 -2.44
C VAL A 29 -1.23 5.52 -1.74
N ARG A 30 -1.17 4.30 -2.27
CA ARG A 30 -0.33 3.22 -1.75
C ARG A 30 0.98 3.10 -2.50
N THR A 31 0.98 3.34 -3.80
CA THR A 31 2.16 3.23 -4.65
C THR A 31 2.01 4.13 -5.87
N ARG A 32 3.11 4.68 -6.35
CA ARG A 32 3.19 5.36 -7.65
C ARG A 32 4.04 4.53 -8.60
N ARG A 33 3.63 4.42 -9.86
CA ARG A 33 4.34 3.66 -10.89
C ARG A 33 4.62 4.50 -12.11
N LYS A 34 5.85 4.43 -12.60
CA LYS A 34 6.20 4.86 -13.95
C LYS A 34 6.29 3.65 -14.87
N GLU A 35 5.38 3.57 -15.84
CA GLU A 35 5.37 2.50 -16.83
C GLU A 35 6.43 2.74 -17.93
N ARG A 36 6.62 1.75 -18.81
CA ARG A 36 7.64 1.80 -19.89
C ARG A 36 7.42 2.96 -20.85
N ASP A 37 6.17 3.30 -21.13
CA ASP A 37 5.77 4.43 -21.98
C ASP A 37 5.96 5.79 -21.30
N GLY A 38 6.39 5.81 -20.05
CA GLY A 38 6.61 7.01 -19.25
C GLY A 38 5.36 7.51 -18.52
N SER A 39 4.19 6.88 -18.72
CA SER A 39 2.96 7.21 -18.03
C SER A 39 3.07 6.94 -16.53
N TRP A 40 2.43 7.81 -15.74
CA TRP A 40 2.39 7.69 -14.29
C TRP A 40 1.02 7.17 -13.84
N TRP A 41 1.06 6.16 -12.98
CA TRP A 41 -0.12 5.54 -12.40
C TRP A 41 -0.02 5.55 -10.88
N TYR A 42 -1.17 5.66 -10.22
CA TYR A 42 -1.30 5.45 -8.78
C TYR A 42 -2.07 4.16 -8.51
N ASP A 43 -1.54 3.33 -7.61
CA ASP A 43 -2.41 2.41 -6.87
C ASP A 43 -2.99 3.14 -5.69
N VAL A 44 -4.31 3.21 -5.68
CA VAL A 44 -5.09 3.88 -4.66
C VAL A 44 -5.98 2.88 -3.93
N ARG A 45 -6.35 3.22 -2.70
CA ARG A 45 -7.28 2.45 -1.89
C ARG A 45 -8.38 3.33 -1.34
N ILE A 46 -9.63 2.88 -1.46
CA ILE A 46 -10.79 3.43 -0.76
C ILE A 46 -11.36 2.38 0.19
N HIS A 47 -12.19 2.81 1.13
CA HIS A 47 -13.02 1.90 1.91
C HIS A 47 -14.47 2.05 1.49
N VAL A 48 -15.11 0.94 1.12
CA VAL A 48 -16.53 0.92 0.76
C VAL A 48 -17.31 0.12 1.80
N PRO A 49 -18.59 0.43 2.04
CA PRO A 49 -19.46 -0.43 2.83
C PRO A 49 -19.52 -1.83 2.23
N SER A 50 -19.30 -2.86 3.05
CA SER A 50 -19.35 -4.26 2.63
C SER A 50 -20.03 -5.11 3.69
N GLN A 51 -20.59 -6.24 3.25
CA GLN A 51 -21.23 -7.20 4.13
C GLN A 51 -20.17 -8.05 4.84
N VAL A 52 -20.28 -8.15 6.16
CA VAL A 52 -19.50 -9.08 6.98
C VAL A 52 -20.45 -9.93 7.83
N GLU A 53 -20.05 -11.16 8.09
CA GLU A 53 -20.75 -12.03 9.06
C GLU A 53 -20.03 -11.95 10.41
N GLU A 54 -20.76 -11.54 11.43
CA GLU A 54 -20.28 -11.44 12.80
C GLU A 54 -21.25 -12.18 13.73
N SER A 55 -20.77 -13.24 14.38
CA SER A 55 -21.58 -14.11 15.25
C SER A 55 -22.88 -14.61 14.60
N GLY A 56 -22.82 -15.02 13.33
CA GLY A 56 -23.97 -15.52 12.58
C GLY A 56 -24.97 -14.45 12.13
N ARG A 57 -24.62 -13.17 12.23
CA ARG A 57 -25.46 -12.05 11.78
C ARG A 57 -24.73 -11.21 10.74
N LEU A 58 -25.48 -10.77 9.72
CA LEU A 58 -24.96 -9.86 8.70
C LEU A 58 -24.86 -8.44 9.24
N ARG A 59 -23.69 -7.83 9.07
CA ARG A 59 -23.38 -6.45 9.43
C ARG A 59 -22.72 -5.74 8.25
N VAL A 60 -22.76 -4.41 8.30
CA VAL A 60 -22.02 -3.56 7.36
C VAL A 60 -20.72 -3.12 8.02
N ALA A 61 -19.60 -3.35 7.37
CA ALA A 61 -18.28 -2.87 7.80
C ALA A 61 -17.52 -2.25 6.61
N PRO A 62 -16.58 -1.33 6.86
CA PRO A 62 -15.70 -0.82 5.82
C PRO A 62 -14.78 -1.91 5.28
N ALA A 63 -14.76 -2.11 3.97
CA ALA A 63 -13.84 -3.03 3.29
C ALA A 63 -12.93 -2.26 2.32
N PRO A 64 -11.62 -2.54 2.32
CA PRO A 64 -10.68 -1.87 1.43
C PRO A 64 -10.85 -2.36 -0.01
N VAL A 65 -11.02 -1.44 -0.96
CA VAL A 65 -10.97 -1.71 -2.39
C VAL A 65 -9.76 -0.97 -2.96
N SER A 66 -8.87 -1.72 -3.61
CA SER A 66 -7.67 -1.16 -4.24
C SER A 66 -7.84 -1.22 -5.76
N PHE A 67 -7.50 -0.14 -6.44
CA PHE A 67 -7.58 -0.04 -7.88
C PHE A 67 -6.48 0.89 -8.40
N ARG A 68 -6.19 0.77 -9.70
CA ARG A 68 -5.14 1.54 -10.35
C ARG A 68 -5.77 2.63 -11.22
N VAL A 69 -5.22 3.84 -11.13
CA VAL A 69 -5.70 5.00 -11.89
C VAL A 69 -4.54 5.79 -12.51
N PRO A 70 -4.72 6.39 -13.70
CA PRO A 70 -3.78 7.35 -14.24
C PRO A 70 -3.57 8.50 -13.26
N ALA A 71 -2.33 8.94 -13.08
CA ALA A 71 -2.00 10.03 -12.17
C ALA A 71 -2.68 11.36 -12.57
N GLU A 72 -2.99 11.54 -13.86
CA GLU A 72 -3.72 12.69 -14.40
C GLU A 72 -5.18 12.78 -13.93
N LEU A 73 -5.79 11.66 -13.50
CA LEU A 73 -7.14 11.63 -12.92
C LEU A 73 -7.13 11.88 -11.40
N CYS A 74 -5.96 12.16 -10.83
CA CYS A 74 -5.76 12.34 -9.40
C CYS A 74 -5.30 13.77 -9.09
N GLU A 75 -6.02 14.44 -8.20
CA GLU A 75 -5.60 15.71 -7.64
C GLU A 75 -5.00 15.49 -6.25
N GLN A 76 -3.81 16.07 -6.02
CA GLN A 76 -3.17 16.01 -4.72
C GLN A 76 -3.92 16.92 -3.72
N VAL A 77 -4.15 16.41 -2.52
CA VAL A 77 -4.67 17.17 -1.39
C VAL A 77 -3.51 17.98 -0.79
N PRO A 78 -3.64 19.32 -0.69
CA PRO A 78 -2.59 20.18 -0.13
C PRO A 78 -2.15 19.76 1.28
N GLY A 79 -0.85 19.90 1.57
CA GLY A 79 -0.27 19.60 2.88
C GLY A 79 0.01 18.11 3.16
N GLN A 80 -0.35 17.20 2.27
CA GLN A 80 -0.06 15.76 2.40
C GLN A 80 1.37 15.40 1.97
N ALA A 81 1.99 14.42 2.65
CA ALA A 81 3.39 14.04 2.43
C ALA A 81 3.57 12.97 1.32
N TYR A 82 3.52 13.37 0.05
CA TYR A 82 3.67 12.44 -1.08
C TYR A 82 5.08 11.89 -1.31
N GLY A 83 6.11 12.56 -0.77
CA GLY A 83 7.51 12.14 -0.94
C GLY A 83 7.83 10.75 -0.39
N ARG A 84 6.96 10.22 0.48
CA ARG A 84 7.10 8.90 1.10
C ARG A 84 6.38 7.78 0.36
N VAL A 85 5.58 8.11 -0.66
CA VAL A 85 4.85 7.11 -1.43
C VAL A 85 5.85 6.21 -2.17
N PRO A 86 5.79 4.88 -1.98
CA PRO A 86 6.62 3.93 -2.72
C PRO A 86 6.52 4.23 -4.21
N THR A 87 7.67 4.47 -4.85
CA THR A 87 7.71 4.79 -6.28
C THR A 87 8.40 3.67 -7.03
N GLU A 88 7.61 2.92 -7.79
CA GLU A 88 8.11 1.92 -8.73
C GLU A 88 8.39 2.60 -10.09
N ARG A 89 9.50 2.23 -10.72
CA ARG A 89 9.81 2.65 -12.09
C ARG A 89 10.14 1.41 -12.89
N TYR A 90 9.63 1.33 -14.11
CA TYR A 90 9.96 0.23 -15.01
C TYR A 90 11.49 0.06 -15.12
N GLY A 91 11.97 -1.16 -14.87
CA GLY A 91 13.40 -1.49 -14.92
C GLY A 91 14.23 -1.07 -13.71
N VAL A 92 13.66 -0.39 -12.70
CA VAL A 92 14.36 0.01 -11.47
C VAL A 92 13.81 -0.79 -10.29
N ALA A 93 14.69 -1.48 -9.57
CA ALA A 93 14.29 -2.16 -8.35
C ALA A 93 13.88 -1.12 -7.29
N PRO A 94 12.78 -1.34 -6.55
CA PRO A 94 12.43 -0.48 -5.43
C PRO A 94 13.48 -0.61 -4.31
N ASP A 95 13.47 0.30 -3.33
CA ASP A 95 14.37 0.22 -2.19
C ASP A 95 14.03 -0.97 -1.28
N TRP A 96 12.73 -1.22 -1.08
CA TRP A 96 12.22 -2.31 -0.24
C TRP A 96 11.10 -3.07 -0.94
N ARG A 97 10.98 -4.35 -0.58
CA ARG A 97 9.87 -5.22 -0.97
C ARG A 97 9.35 -5.97 0.25
N ILE A 98 8.04 -6.15 0.32
CA ILE A 98 7.38 -6.95 1.36
C ILE A 98 6.62 -8.08 0.67
N GLU A 99 6.99 -9.32 0.99
CA GLU A 99 6.25 -10.51 0.58
C GLU A 99 4.89 -10.54 1.28
N ARG A 100 3.84 -10.81 0.50
CA ARG A 100 2.49 -11.00 1.04
C ARG A 100 2.38 -12.41 1.61
N PRO A 101 1.67 -12.59 2.73
CA PRO A 101 1.42 -13.94 3.24
C PRO A 101 0.56 -14.69 2.22
N VAL A 102 1.00 -15.87 1.83
CA VAL A 102 0.24 -16.75 0.94
C VAL A 102 -0.60 -17.67 1.81
N TYR A 103 -1.92 -17.44 1.88
CA TYR A 103 -2.81 -18.31 2.65
C TYR A 103 -2.89 -19.68 1.99
N ILE A 104 -2.40 -20.73 2.66
CA ILE A 104 -2.66 -22.13 2.31
C ILE A 104 -3.82 -22.60 3.21
N GLY A 105 -5.05 -22.49 2.71
CA GLY A 105 -6.27 -22.83 3.48
C GLY A 105 -6.74 -21.72 4.45
N ARG A 106 -7.39 -22.10 5.56
CA ARG A 106 -7.93 -21.16 6.57
C ARG A 106 -6.91 -20.71 7.63
N ALA A 107 -5.70 -21.26 7.63
CA ALA A 107 -4.64 -20.85 8.54
C ALA A 107 -3.92 -19.61 7.97
N PRO A 108 -3.45 -18.67 8.82
CA PRO A 108 -2.53 -17.64 8.38
C PRO A 108 -1.37 -18.28 7.60
N GLY A 109 -1.10 -17.76 6.40
CA GLY A 109 0.06 -18.17 5.60
C GLY A 109 1.38 -17.92 6.34
N PRO A 110 2.51 -18.43 5.80
CA PRO A 110 3.83 -18.15 6.37
C PRO A 110 4.07 -16.65 6.52
N ALA A 111 4.88 -16.29 7.52
CA ALA A 111 5.19 -14.91 7.90
C ALA A 111 5.52 -14.03 6.68
N ARG A 112 5.09 -12.78 6.71
CA ARG A 112 5.50 -11.75 5.74
C ARG A 112 7.01 -11.60 5.82
N VAL A 113 7.69 -11.51 4.69
CA VAL A 113 9.14 -11.28 4.67
C VAL A 113 9.46 -9.91 4.09
N VAL A 114 10.21 -9.11 4.84
CA VAL A 114 10.72 -7.82 4.33
C VAL A 114 12.07 -8.06 3.65
N HIS A 115 12.30 -7.42 2.50
CA HIS A 115 13.51 -7.51 1.71
C HIS A 115 14.01 -6.13 1.29
N ARG A 116 15.32 -6.02 1.00
CA ARG A 116 15.84 -5.00 0.10
C ARG A 116 15.28 -5.26 -1.30
N GLY A 117 14.91 -4.24 -2.06
CA GLY A 117 14.23 -4.50 -3.33
C GLY A 117 15.11 -5.05 -4.45
N THR A 118 16.43 -5.05 -4.29
CA THR A 118 17.39 -5.77 -5.15
C THR A 118 17.64 -7.22 -4.70
N CYS A 119 17.00 -7.69 -3.63
CA CYS A 119 17.19 -9.05 -3.12
C CYS A 119 16.64 -10.10 -4.09
N ARG A 120 17.49 -11.05 -4.48
CA ARG A 120 17.11 -12.19 -5.34
C ARG A 120 16.51 -13.37 -4.58
N ALA A 121 16.47 -13.31 -3.25
CA ALA A 121 15.85 -14.33 -2.41
C ALA A 121 14.33 -14.14 -2.25
N VAL A 122 13.75 -13.12 -2.91
CA VAL A 122 12.29 -12.95 -2.99
C VAL A 122 11.72 -14.09 -3.80
N ARG A 123 10.84 -14.90 -3.21
CA ARG A 123 10.28 -16.12 -3.83
C ARG A 123 8.81 -15.96 -4.22
N ASP A 124 8.08 -15.10 -3.52
CA ASP A 124 6.62 -15.01 -3.60
C ASP A 124 6.11 -13.65 -4.14
N MET A 125 4.78 -13.48 -4.15
CA MET A 125 4.12 -12.21 -4.45
C MET A 125 4.57 -11.14 -3.46
N SER A 126 5.40 -10.20 -3.93
CA SER A 126 5.84 -9.05 -3.14
C SER A 126 5.30 -7.73 -3.70
N ALA A 127 5.18 -6.74 -2.82
CA ALA A 127 4.88 -5.36 -3.19
C ALA A 127 6.07 -4.46 -2.84
N ALA A 128 6.31 -3.41 -3.63
CA ALA A 128 7.23 -2.35 -3.22
C ALA A 128 6.73 -1.69 -1.93
N ALA A 129 7.68 -1.25 -1.10
CA ALA A 129 7.38 -0.57 0.15
C ALA A 129 8.31 0.62 0.35
N SER A 130 7.81 1.61 1.08
CA SER A 130 8.60 2.73 1.57
C SER A 130 9.45 2.29 2.77
N SER A 131 10.42 3.10 3.18
CA SER A 131 11.22 2.80 4.38
C SER A 131 10.35 2.79 5.65
N GLU A 132 9.30 3.60 5.71
CA GLU A 132 8.35 3.63 6.84
C GLU A 132 7.50 2.36 6.87
N GLU A 133 6.86 1.99 5.75
CA GLU A 133 6.09 0.73 5.65
C GLU A 133 6.96 -0.50 5.92
N ALA A 134 8.23 -0.49 5.50
CA ALA A 134 9.15 -1.58 5.79
C ALA A 134 9.50 -1.66 7.28
N ARG A 135 9.63 -0.53 7.99
CA ARG A 135 9.82 -0.51 9.45
C ARG A 135 8.55 -0.98 10.16
N ASP A 136 7.39 -0.43 9.80
CA ASP A 136 6.10 -0.79 10.40
C ASP A 136 5.79 -2.28 10.21
N ALA A 137 6.12 -2.82 9.04
CA ALA A 137 5.99 -4.26 8.80
C ALA A 137 6.84 -5.07 9.78
N LEU A 138 8.10 -4.68 10.03
CA LEU A 138 8.99 -5.37 10.97
C LEU A 138 8.55 -5.27 12.44
N LEU A 139 7.59 -4.40 12.77
CA LEU A 139 7.00 -4.33 14.12
C LEU A 139 5.87 -5.35 14.32
N ARG A 140 5.42 -6.03 13.27
CA ARG A 140 4.33 -7.01 13.35
C ARG A 140 4.84 -8.39 13.73
N ASP A 141 4.11 -9.09 14.59
CA ASP A 141 4.44 -10.46 15.01
C ASP A 141 4.45 -11.46 13.84
N ASP A 142 3.69 -11.19 12.78
CA ASP A 142 3.57 -12.03 11.59
C ASP A 142 4.61 -11.71 10.51
N THR A 143 5.63 -10.89 10.81
CA THR A 143 6.60 -10.41 9.83
C THR A 143 8.04 -10.63 10.28
N VAL A 144 8.89 -11.09 9.36
CA VAL A 144 10.32 -11.35 9.61
C VAL A 144 11.19 -10.62 8.59
N PRO A 145 12.39 -10.16 8.99
CA PRO A 145 13.37 -9.66 8.02
C PRO A 145 13.96 -10.84 7.24
N CYS A 146 14.16 -10.67 5.93
CA CYS A 146 14.84 -11.66 5.10
C CYS A 146 16.25 -11.95 5.66
N PRO A 147 16.59 -13.22 5.95
CA PRO A 147 17.88 -13.58 6.55
C PRO A 147 19.06 -13.34 5.59
N VAL A 148 18.80 -13.30 4.28
CA VAL A 148 19.83 -13.12 3.24
C VAL A 148 20.22 -11.66 3.08
N CYS A 149 19.26 -10.78 2.81
CA CYS A 149 19.55 -9.36 2.56
C CYS A 149 19.54 -8.48 3.81
N ARG A 150 19.14 -9.01 4.96
CA ARG A 150 19.16 -8.35 6.28
C ARG A 150 18.69 -6.88 6.22
N PRO A 151 17.43 -6.64 5.83
CA PRO A 151 16.90 -5.28 5.72
C PRO A 151 16.72 -4.62 7.09
N ASP A 152 16.65 -5.41 8.16
CA ASP A 152 16.63 -4.96 9.56
C ASP A 152 17.81 -4.04 9.91
N ARG A 153 19.00 -4.29 9.34
CA ARG A 153 20.21 -3.52 9.66
C ARG A 153 20.11 -2.05 9.22
N PRO A 154 19.93 -1.74 7.91
CA PRO A 154 19.81 -0.35 7.46
C PRO A 154 18.53 0.33 7.97
N LEU A 155 17.44 -0.42 8.20
CA LEU A 155 16.19 0.16 8.70
C LEU A 155 16.21 0.53 10.19
N LYS A 156 17.09 -0.10 11.00
CA LYS A 156 17.32 0.26 12.41
C LYS A 156 18.36 1.36 12.62
N ALA A 157 19.25 1.56 11.63
CA ALA A 157 20.34 2.53 11.71
C ALA A 157 19.95 3.94 11.23
N ALA A 158 18.74 4.11 10.69
CA ALA A 158 18.23 5.33 10.07
C ALA A 158 16.90 5.74 10.70
#